data_AF-A0A1R3RGC6-F1
#
_entry.id   AF-A0A1R3RGC6-F1
#
_cell.length_a   1.000
_cell.length_b   1.000
_cell.length_c   1.000
_cell.angle_alpha   90.00
_cell.angle_beta   90.00
_cell.angle_gamma   90.00
#
_symmetry.space_group_name_H-M   'P 1'
#
loop_
_entity.id
_entity.type
_entity.pdbx_description
1 polymer ?
#
loop_
_entity_poly.entity_id
_entity_poly.type
_entity_poly.pdbx_seq_one_letter_code
_entity_poly.pdbx_strand_id
1 'polypeptide(L)'
;MPKLTDKDYEELEVGLGPLGWGIYYVWNAFADEDHPEWRGGVDLTGWCLAYNHDDDLIFLKTENYNSAYFKHNSAPGGTHYTWTGFSVKSRESDAQFMVMRPDGGDCDRNQMIEYARRWSGYLVTGQEKEYYMALIQAAREQQAQQASN
;
A
#
# COMPACT_ATOMS: atom_id res chain seq x y z
N MET A 1 9.13 -24.15 0.13
CA MET A 1 10.50 -23.57 0.31
C MET A 1 10.64 -23.20 1.79
N PRO A 2 11.83 -23.28 2.42
CA PRO A 2 11.96 -22.89 3.83
C PRO A 2 11.79 -21.37 4.00
N LYS A 3 11.08 -20.95 5.05
CA LYS A 3 10.99 -19.55 5.45
C LYS A 3 12.36 -19.01 5.85
N LEU A 4 12.59 -17.73 5.55
CA LEU A 4 13.68 -16.94 6.09
C LEU A 4 13.33 -16.52 7.51
N THR A 5 14.31 -16.67 8.39
CA THR A 5 14.25 -16.33 9.80
C THR A 5 14.58 -14.86 10.05
N ASP A 6 14.31 -14.35 11.24
CA ASP A 6 14.66 -12.97 11.61
C ASP A 6 16.18 -12.72 11.57
N LYS A 7 16.98 -13.78 11.75
CA LYS A 7 18.43 -13.70 11.55
C LYS A 7 18.78 -13.48 10.07
N ASP A 8 18.05 -14.12 9.16
CA ASP A 8 18.22 -13.91 7.72
C ASP A 8 17.74 -12.50 7.31
N TYR A 9 16.73 -11.94 7.98
CA TYR A 9 16.32 -10.54 7.82
C TYR A 9 17.46 -9.57 8.19
N GLU A 10 18.08 -9.75 9.36
CA GLU A 10 19.21 -8.92 9.79
C GLU A 10 20.39 -9.01 8.83
N GLU A 11 20.72 -10.21 8.35
CA GLU A 11 21.80 -10.41 7.38
C GLU A 11 21.49 -9.78 6.01
N LEU A 12 20.25 -9.88 5.55
CA LEU A 12 19.78 -9.24 4.31
C LEU A 12 19.75 -7.71 4.43
N GLU A 13 19.35 -7.16 5.56
CA GLU A 13 19.39 -5.71 5.83
C GLU A 13 20.82 -5.19 5.83
N VAL A 14 21.75 -5.88 6.50
CA VAL A 14 23.17 -5.48 6.52
C VAL A 14 23.80 -5.58 5.12
N GLY A 15 23.46 -6.61 4.36
CA GLY A 15 24.06 -6.86 3.04
C GLY A 15 23.46 -6.04 1.88
N LEU A 16 22.16 -5.76 1.93
CA LEU A 16 21.39 -5.22 0.80
C LEU A 16 20.51 -4.00 1.16
N GLY A 17 20.51 -3.57 2.43
CA GLY A 17 19.72 -2.44 2.90
C GLY A 17 18.22 -2.64 2.59
N PRO A 18 17.53 -1.61 2.07
CA PRO A 18 16.10 -1.70 1.73
C PRO A 18 15.72 -2.80 0.73
N LEU A 19 16.65 -3.26 -0.13
CA LEU A 19 16.40 -4.38 -1.05
C LEU A 19 16.38 -5.72 -0.30
N GLY A 20 17.15 -5.83 0.79
CA GLY A 20 17.15 -7.01 1.66
C GLY A 20 15.79 -7.24 2.32
N TRP A 21 15.12 -6.15 2.71
CA TRP A 21 13.74 -6.20 3.21
C TRP A 21 12.78 -6.75 2.16
N GLY A 22 12.82 -6.21 0.94
CA GLY A 22 11.96 -6.67 -0.15
C GLY A 22 12.13 -8.17 -0.45
N ILE A 23 13.38 -8.66 -0.46
CA ILE A 23 13.66 -10.09 -0.70
C ILE A 23 13.16 -10.96 0.46
N TYR A 24 13.37 -10.53 1.71
CA TYR A 24 12.89 -11.24 2.89
C TYR A 24 11.36 -11.43 2.86
N TYR A 25 10.63 -10.35 2.62
CA TYR A 25 9.17 -10.38 2.62
C TYR A 25 8.59 -11.14 1.43
N VAL A 26 9.15 -10.98 0.22
CA VAL A 26 8.71 -11.73 -0.96
C VAL A 26 8.98 -13.22 -0.80
N TRP A 27 10.16 -13.61 -0.32
CA TRP A 27 10.51 -15.01 -0.11
C TRP A 27 9.60 -15.65 0.94
N ASN A 28 9.34 -14.97 2.05
CA ASN A 28 8.44 -15.49 3.08
C ASN A 28 6.99 -15.58 2.59
N ALA A 29 6.51 -14.67 1.75
CA ALA A 29 5.19 -14.76 1.13
C ALA A 29 5.05 -16.00 0.20
N PHE A 30 6.10 -16.37 -0.53
CA PHE A 30 6.12 -17.59 -1.35
C PHE A 30 6.35 -18.87 -0.55
N ALA A 31 7.07 -18.78 0.57
CA ALA A 31 7.36 -19.89 1.45
C ALA A 31 6.20 -20.19 2.44
N ASP A 32 5.22 -19.29 2.58
CA ASP A 32 4.09 -19.48 3.48
C ASP A 32 3.05 -20.46 2.92
N GLU A 33 3.10 -21.70 3.42
CA GLU A 33 2.05 -22.70 3.30
C GLU A 33 1.06 -22.65 4.49
N ASP A 34 1.37 -21.89 5.55
CA ASP A 34 0.62 -21.85 6.82
C ASP A 34 -0.48 -20.77 6.85
N HIS A 35 -0.49 -19.82 5.91
CA HIS A 35 -1.46 -18.72 5.82
C HIS A 35 -2.17 -18.64 4.45
N PRO A 36 -3.03 -19.62 4.11
CA PRO A 36 -3.74 -19.67 2.83
C PRO A 36 -4.65 -18.45 2.57
N GLU A 37 -5.10 -17.77 3.63
CA GLU A 37 -5.92 -16.56 3.56
C GLU A 37 -5.16 -15.36 2.98
N TRP A 38 -3.82 -15.37 2.99
CA TRP A 38 -2.99 -14.34 2.36
C TRP A 38 -2.91 -14.50 0.86
N ARG A 39 -3.38 -15.62 0.30
CA ARG A 39 -3.53 -15.85 -1.14
C ARG A 39 -4.90 -15.40 -1.68
N GLY A 40 -5.82 -14.99 -0.80
CA GLY A 40 -7.15 -14.52 -1.17
C GLY A 40 -7.20 -13.00 -1.33
N GLY A 41 -7.08 -12.48 -2.55
CA GLY A 41 -7.19 -11.05 -2.79
C GLY A 41 -6.99 -10.70 -4.26
N VAL A 42 -7.25 -9.44 -4.63
CA VAL A 42 -6.85 -8.91 -5.93
C VAL A 42 -5.37 -8.53 -5.91
N ASP A 43 -4.67 -8.81 -7.01
CA ASP A 43 -3.31 -8.34 -7.25
C ASP A 43 -3.29 -6.82 -7.27
N LEU A 44 -2.32 -6.23 -6.59
CA LEU A 44 -2.16 -4.79 -6.54
C LEU A 44 -1.49 -4.27 -7.80
N THR A 45 -1.82 -3.04 -8.18
CA THR A 45 -1.06 -2.31 -9.19
C THR A 45 0.39 -2.13 -8.74
N GLY A 46 1.32 -1.91 -9.68
CA GLY A 46 2.74 -1.71 -9.35
C GLY A 46 2.97 -0.61 -8.31
N TRP A 47 2.07 0.38 -8.28
CA TRP A 47 1.98 1.41 -7.25
C TRP A 47 0.54 1.58 -6.78
N CYS A 48 0.35 1.81 -5.49
CA CYS A 48 -0.93 2.20 -4.88
C CYS A 48 -0.81 3.57 -4.23
N LEU A 49 -1.94 4.29 -4.18
CA LEU A 49 -2.10 5.53 -3.42
C LEU A 49 -2.85 5.23 -2.13
N ALA A 50 -2.34 5.67 -0.99
CA ALA A 50 -3.04 5.55 0.29
C ALA A 50 -3.23 6.93 0.91
N TYR A 51 -4.42 7.19 1.45
CA TYR A 51 -4.73 8.45 2.14
C TYR A 51 -5.14 8.22 3.60
N ASN A 52 -4.94 9.20 4.48
CA ASN A 52 -5.45 9.18 5.85
C ASN A 52 -6.67 10.12 6.02
N HIS A 53 -7.19 10.23 7.24
CA HIS A 53 -8.36 11.08 7.54
C HIS A 53 -8.10 12.59 7.38
N ASP A 54 -6.83 13.02 7.40
CA ASP A 54 -6.39 14.40 7.21
C ASP A 54 -6.02 14.71 5.74
N ASP A 55 -6.45 13.85 4.82
CA ASP A 55 -6.15 13.92 3.38
C ASP A 55 -4.65 13.93 3.05
N ASP A 56 -3.78 13.43 3.94
CA ASP A 56 -2.40 13.14 3.57
C ASP A 56 -2.32 11.90 2.71
N LEU A 57 -1.45 11.96 1.70
CA LEU A 57 -1.43 11.03 0.59
C LEU A 57 -0.01 10.51 0.40
N ILE A 58 0.13 9.19 0.29
CA ILE A 58 1.41 8.53 0.03
C ILE A 58 1.30 7.58 -1.16
N PHE A 59 2.38 7.45 -1.91
CA PHE A 59 2.59 6.35 -2.85
C PHE A 59 3.26 5.19 -2.15
N LEU A 60 2.86 3.98 -2.53
CA LEU A 60 3.38 2.71 -2.03
C LEU A 60 3.75 1.84 -3.23
N LYS A 61 4.96 1.28 -3.25
CA LYS A 61 5.38 0.35 -4.30
C LYS A 61 4.84 -1.04 -3.95
N THR A 62 3.85 -1.50 -4.70
CA THR A 62 3.04 -2.68 -4.37
C THR A 62 3.08 -3.76 -5.45
N GLU A 63 4.01 -3.65 -6.39
CA GLU A 63 4.25 -4.68 -7.40
C GLU A 63 4.50 -6.05 -6.76
N ASN A 64 3.85 -7.09 -7.28
CA ASN A 64 3.90 -8.47 -6.80
C ASN A 64 3.26 -8.72 -5.41
N TYR A 65 2.52 -7.76 -4.87
CA TYR A 65 1.72 -7.95 -3.67
C TYR A 65 0.23 -8.06 -4.00
N ASN A 66 -0.53 -8.73 -3.13
CA ASN A 66 -1.98 -8.76 -3.19
C ASN A 66 -2.62 -7.98 -2.03
N SER A 67 -3.89 -7.65 -2.20
CA SER A 67 -4.67 -6.87 -1.23
C SER A 67 -4.83 -7.52 0.14
N ALA A 68 -4.82 -8.86 0.26
CA ALA A 68 -4.87 -9.52 1.57
C ALA A 68 -3.57 -9.33 2.35
N TYR A 69 -2.43 -9.61 1.72
CA TYR A 69 -1.12 -9.36 2.32
C TYR A 69 -0.98 -7.89 2.74
N PHE A 70 -1.37 -6.97 1.84
CA PHE A 70 -1.33 -5.54 2.13
C PHE A 70 -2.19 -5.16 3.33
N LYS A 71 -3.42 -5.71 3.43
CA LYS A 71 -4.31 -5.48 4.56
C LYS A 71 -3.70 -5.95 5.88
N HIS A 72 -2.98 -7.07 5.91
CA HIS A 72 -2.36 -7.59 7.13
C HIS A 72 -1.10 -6.83 7.59
N ASN A 73 -0.53 -5.99 6.71
CA ASN A 73 0.64 -5.18 7.02
C ASN A 73 0.23 -3.74 7.36
N SER A 74 -0.18 -3.53 8.61
CA SER A 74 -0.65 -2.21 9.10
C SER A 74 0.44 -1.13 9.02
N ALA A 75 0.00 0.11 8.81
CA ALA A 75 0.82 1.28 9.07
C ALA A 75 1.16 1.41 10.57
N PRO A 76 2.19 2.18 10.93
CA PRO A 76 2.41 2.58 12.31
C PRO A 76 1.12 3.19 12.90
N GLY A 77 0.83 2.90 14.17
CA GLY A 77 -0.46 3.26 14.78
C GLY A 77 -1.54 2.18 14.65
N GLY A 78 -1.27 1.09 13.91
CA GLY A 78 -2.19 -0.05 13.77
C GLY A 78 -3.25 0.14 12.70
N THR A 79 -3.14 1.18 11.87
CA THR A 79 -4.07 1.42 10.77
C THR A 79 -3.84 0.41 9.65
N HIS A 80 -4.89 -0.33 9.32
CA HIS A 80 -4.90 -1.19 8.14
C HIS A 80 -5.39 -0.41 6.93
N TYR A 81 -5.04 -0.86 5.73
CA TYR A 81 -5.50 -0.26 4.50
C TYR A 81 -6.23 -1.28 3.63
N THR A 82 -7.32 -0.84 3.02
CA THR A 82 -8.10 -1.64 2.06
C THR A 82 -8.32 -0.87 0.77
N TRP A 83 -8.40 -1.61 -0.34
CA TRP A 83 -8.76 -1.03 -1.63
C TRP A 83 -10.16 -0.42 -1.59
N THR A 84 -10.32 0.77 -2.17
CA THR A 84 -11.60 1.49 -2.30
C THR A 84 -12.53 0.92 -3.37
N GLY A 85 -12.05 -0.03 -4.17
CA GLY A 85 -12.79 -0.55 -5.34
C GLY A 85 -12.62 0.29 -6.61
N PHE A 86 -11.76 1.32 -6.60
CA PHE A 86 -11.43 2.10 -7.78
C PHE A 86 -9.93 2.44 -7.87
N SER A 87 -9.53 2.90 -9.05
CA SER A 87 -8.16 3.33 -9.35
C SER A 87 -8.18 4.71 -10.00
N VAL A 88 -7.06 5.42 -9.93
CA VAL A 88 -6.87 6.74 -10.58
C VAL A 88 -5.75 6.68 -11.61
N LYS A 89 -5.90 7.44 -12.70
CA LYS A 89 -4.89 7.51 -13.76
C LYS A 89 -3.68 8.33 -13.28
N SER A 90 -2.49 7.90 -13.68
CA SER A 90 -1.26 8.67 -13.54
C SER A 90 -1.34 10.01 -14.27
N ARG A 91 -0.75 11.05 -13.68
CA ARG A 91 -0.61 12.36 -14.32
C ARG A 91 0.27 12.32 -15.56
N GLU A 92 1.26 11.43 -15.59
CA GLU A 92 2.39 11.48 -16.53
C GLU A 92 2.44 10.28 -17.48
N SER A 93 1.58 9.27 -17.28
CA SER A 93 1.60 8.03 -18.05
C SER A 93 0.20 7.40 -18.14
N ASP A 94 0.12 6.25 -18.82
CA ASP A 94 -1.10 5.44 -18.87
C ASP A 94 -1.25 4.49 -17.66
N ALA A 95 -0.34 4.56 -16.68
CA ALA A 95 -0.44 3.78 -15.46
C ALA A 95 -1.71 4.12 -14.66
N GLN A 96 -2.22 3.11 -13.93
CA GLN A 96 -3.34 3.24 -13.00
C GLN A 96 -2.86 2.89 -11.60
N PHE A 97 -3.32 3.66 -10.61
CA PHE A 97 -2.98 3.47 -9.21
C PHE A 97 -4.24 3.12 -8.43
N MET A 98 -4.26 1.92 -7.84
CA MET A 98 -5.34 1.57 -6.91
C MET A 98 -5.30 2.50 -5.70
N VAL A 99 -6.49 2.92 -5.26
CA VAL A 99 -6.63 3.82 -4.12
C VAL A 99 -6.99 3.02 -2.87
N MET A 100 -6.25 3.27 -1.79
CA MET A 100 -6.35 2.61 -0.52
C MET A 100 -6.91 3.58 0.51
N ARG A 101 -7.89 3.11 1.29
CA ARG A 101 -8.48 3.85 2.41
C ARG A 101 -8.11 3.18 3.73
N PRO A 102 -8.06 3.95 4.83
CA PRO A 102 -7.85 3.36 6.15
C PRO A 102 -9.04 2.46 6.52
N ASP A 103 -8.75 1.34 7.17
CA ASP A 103 -9.70 0.35 7.69
C ASP A 103 -9.45 0.19 9.20
N GLY A 104 -9.81 1.24 9.95
CA GLY A 104 -9.58 1.35 11.39
C GLY A 104 -8.20 1.88 11.76
N GLY A 105 -8.05 2.32 13.02
CA GLY A 105 -6.84 2.96 13.56
C GLY A 105 -6.59 4.37 13.01
N ASP A 106 -5.87 5.19 13.77
CA ASP A 106 -5.42 6.51 13.31
C ASP A 106 -3.97 6.45 12.84
N CYS A 107 -3.71 7.05 11.67
CA CYS A 107 -2.38 7.16 11.08
C CYS A 107 -2.12 8.62 10.72
N ASP A 108 -1.31 9.30 11.54
CA ASP A 108 -0.92 10.67 11.30
C ASP A 108 0.07 10.81 10.12
N ARG A 109 0.39 12.05 9.75
CA ARG A 109 1.32 12.35 8.65
C ARG A 109 2.67 11.65 8.79
N ASN A 110 3.26 11.63 9.98
CA ASN A 110 4.59 11.06 10.20
C ASN A 110 4.56 9.53 10.09
N GLN A 111 3.50 8.92 10.60
CA GLN A 111 3.24 7.50 10.47
C GLN A 111 3.00 7.12 9.00
N MET A 112 2.31 7.96 8.23
CA MET A 112 2.16 7.82 6.78
C MET A 112 3.51 7.85 6.05
N ILE A 113 4.38 8.81 6.39
CA ILE A 113 5.73 8.92 5.81
C ILE A 113 6.55 7.66 6.13
N GLU A 114 6.50 7.19 7.37
CA GLU A 114 7.20 5.97 7.76
C GLU A 114 6.65 4.74 7.02
N TYR A 115 5.33 4.65 6.88
CA TYR A 115 4.68 3.57 6.14
C TYR A 115 5.11 3.59 4.67
N ALA A 116 5.10 4.77 4.04
CA ALA A 116 5.61 4.95 2.68
C ALA A 116 7.04 4.44 2.54
N ARG A 117 7.92 4.78 3.50
CA ARG A 117 9.30 4.31 3.51
C ARG A 117 9.41 2.78 3.55
N ARG A 118 8.59 2.09 4.37
CA ARG A 118 8.57 0.61 4.47
C ARG A 118 8.22 -0.04 3.13
N TRP A 119 7.37 0.62 2.34
CA TRP A 119 6.95 0.18 1.01
C TRP A 119 7.75 0.81 -0.13
N SER A 120 8.95 1.35 0.14
CA SER A 120 9.79 2.00 -0.88
C SER A 120 9.05 3.10 -1.68
N GLY A 121 8.14 3.79 -1.01
CA GLY A 121 7.32 4.86 -1.56
C GLY A 121 7.63 6.23 -0.96
N TYR A 122 6.73 7.18 -1.14
CA TYR A 122 6.95 8.58 -0.76
C TYR A 122 5.67 9.32 -0.41
N LEU A 123 5.81 10.42 0.31
CA LEU A 123 4.74 11.36 0.61
C LEU A 123 4.44 12.24 -0.61
N VAL A 124 3.20 12.23 -1.05
CA VAL A 124 2.71 13.03 -2.16
C VAL A 124 2.41 14.44 -1.67
N THR A 125 2.97 15.45 -2.35
CA THR A 125 2.86 16.86 -1.92
C THR A 125 2.62 17.81 -3.11
N GLY A 126 2.28 19.06 -2.81
CA GLY A 126 2.09 20.11 -3.82
C GLY A 126 1.05 19.77 -4.88
N GLN A 127 1.32 20.15 -6.14
CA GLN A 127 0.42 19.93 -7.27
C GLN A 127 0.12 18.47 -7.56
N GLU A 128 1.05 17.55 -7.22
CA GLU A 128 0.82 16.12 -7.37
C GLU A 128 -0.28 15.64 -6.41
N LYS A 129 -0.24 16.11 -5.15
CA LYS A 129 -1.28 15.83 -4.16
C LYS A 129 -2.63 16.39 -4.61
N GLU A 130 -2.65 17.65 -5.05
CA GLU A 130 -3.87 18.31 -5.53
C GLU A 130 -4.52 17.54 -6.69
N TYR A 131 -3.71 17.09 -7.66
CA TYR A 131 -4.18 16.31 -8.80
C TYR A 131 -4.85 14.99 -8.36
N TYR A 132 -4.17 14.18 -7.55
CA TYR A 132 -4.71 12.88 -7.17
C TYR A 132 -5.89 13.01 -6.19
N MET A 133 -5.86 13.97 -5.27
CA MET A 133 -6.99 14.21 -4.37
C MET A 133 -8.25 14.62 -5.15
N ALA A 134 -8.13 15.43 -6.21
CA ALA A 134 -9.26 15.78 -7.06
C ALA A 134 -9.87 14.53 -7.75
N LEU A 135 -9.03 13.64 -8.28
CA LEU A 135 -9.50 12.38 -8.88
C LEU A 135 -10.16 11.45 -7.86
N ILE A 136 -9.58 11.33 -6.67
CA ILE A 136 -10.13 10.51 -5.58
C ILE A 136 -11.50 11.05 -5.16
N GLN A 137 -11.62 12.37 -4.99
CA GLN A 137 -12.88 13.00 -4.60
C GLN A 137 -13.98 12.79 -5.66
N ALA A 138 -13.66 13.01 -6.94
CA ALA A 138 -14.60 12.77 -8.03
C ALA A 138 -15.06 11.30 -8.10
N ALA A 139 -14.16 10.34 -7.90
CA ALA A 139 -14.50 8.92 -7.86
C ALA A 139 -15.40 8.57 -6.66
N ARG A 140 -15.16 9.16 -5.48
CA ARG A 140 -16.01 8.98 -4.28
C ARG A 140 -17.42 9.52 -4.50
N GLU A 141 -17.55 10.70 -5.11
CA GLU A 141 -18.85 11.30 -5.44
C GLU A 141 -19.64 10.44 -6.43
N GLN A 142 -18.98 9.90 -7.45
CA GLN A 142 -19.61 9.02 -8.42
C GLN A 142 -20.09 7.71 -7.76
N GLN A 143 -19.29 7.09 -6.89
CA GLN A 143 -19.71 5.90 -6.12
C GLN A 143 -20.91 6.21 -5.21
N ALA A 144 -20.92 7.36 -4.54
CA ALA A 144 -22.03 7.77 -3.68
C ALA A 144 -23.33 7.93 -4.47
N GLN A 145 -23.28 8.56 -5.65
CA GLN A 145 -24.44 8.71 -6.53
C GLN A 145 -24.98 7.37 -7.03
N GLN A 146 -24.10 6.43 -7.35
CA GLN A 146 -24.49 5.08 -7.78
C GLN A 146 -25.10 4.25 -6.66
N ALA A 147 -24.65 4.43 -5.41
CA ALA A 147 -25.20 3.73 -4.25
C ALA A 147 -26.55 4.30 -3.77
N SER A 148 -26.92 5.52 -4.17
CA SER A 148 -28.20 6.15 -3.85
C SER A 148 -29.32 5.87 -4.87
N ASN A 149 -29.01 5.18 -5.97
CA ASN A 149 -29.96 4.76 -7.02
C ASN A 149 -30.28 3.27 -6.91
#